data_AF-A0A484VAB9-F1
#
_entry.id   AF-A0A484VAB9-F1
#
_cell.length_a   1.000
_cell.length_b   1.000
_cell.length_c   1.000
_cell.angle_alpha   90.00
_cell.angle_beta   90.00
_cell.angle_gamma   90.00
#
_symmetry.space_group_name_H-M   'P 1'
#
loop_
_entity.id
_entity.type
_entity.pdbx_description
1 polymer ?
#
loop_
_entity_poly.entity_id
_entity_poly.type
_entity_poly.pdbx_seq_one_letter_code
_entity_poly.pdbx_strand_id
1 'polypeptide(L)'
;MKHQIKNRFTGAVLFEADVPEGTESGLIARVALEQAVAADAYLRGANLRGANLGGADLRGANLRGANLGGADLRGANLRGANLRGANLGGADLRGANLRGANLGDANLGDANLGDANLRGANLGDANLGDANLGDANLGDANLGDANLRGANLGGANLGELASIWDTAGNRAEIKSLQLETWGVTYTATHMQIGCQHHTLERWWGFSDDCIRRMDERALEWWRKWKPVIQQIIAMSPAVPGGAKPAEPAEQEAEPAEA
;
A
#
# COMPACT_ATOMS: atom_id res chain seq x y z
N MET A 1 -16.02 27.88 18.24
CA MET A 1 -16.93 27.89 17.07
C MET A 1 -17.37 26.48 16.70
N LYS A 2 -18.57 26.29 16.16
CA LYS A 2 -19.04 24.98 15.68
C LYS A 2 -18.45 24.66 14.30
N HIS A 3 -17.98 23.44 14.11
CA HIS A 3 -17.57 22.93 12.80
C HIS A 3 -18.24 21.59 12.52
N GLN A 4 -18.77 21.41 11.31
CA GLN A 4 -19.52 20.22 10.93
C GLN A 4 -18.72 19.35 9.98
N ILE A 5 -18.55 18.08 10.33
CA ILE A 5 -18.09 17.06 9.41
C ILE A 5 -19.32 16.51 8.70
N LYS A 6 -19.33 16.56 7.37
CA LYS A 6 -20.48 16.18 6.55
C LYS A 6 -20.21 14.94 5.71
N ASN A 7 -21.26 14.18 5.42
CA ASN A 7 -21.20 13.07 4.49
C ASN A 7 -21.06 13.58 3.04
N ARG A 8 -20.15 12.97 2.29
CA ARG A 8 -19.81 13.34 0.91
C ARG A 8 -20.92 13.10 -0.11
N PHE A 9 -21.86 12.19 0.18
CA PHE A 9 -22.94 11.81 -0.73
C PHE A 9 -24.26 12.50 -0.38
N THR A 10 -24.59 12.57 0.91
CA THR A 10 -25.88 13.09 1.37
C THR A 10 -25.82 14.52 1.89
N GLY A 11 -24.64 15.04 2.21
CA GLY A 11 -24.46 16.33 2.88
C GLY A 11 -24.90 16.35 4.35
N ALA A 12 -25.38 15.22 4.88
CA ALA A 12 -25.79 15.10 6.28
C ALA A 12 -24.62 15.37 7.24
N VAL A 13 -24.91 16.02 8.36
CA VAL A 13 -23.92 16.24 9.42
C VAL A 13 -23.66 14.91 10.12
N LEU A 14 -22.43 14.44 10.05
CA LEU A 14 -21.97 13.22 10.72
C LEU A 14 -21.53 13.52 12.16
N PHE A 15 -20.93 14.69 12.37
CA PHE A 15 -20.47 15.14 13.67
C PHE A 15 -20.41 16.67 13.69
N GLU A 16 -20.75 17.26 14.83
CA GLU A 16 -20.57 18.69 15.08
C GLU A 16 -19.57 18.87 16.23
N ALA A 17 -18.41 19.45 15.89
CA ALA A 17 -17.30 19.67 16.79
C ALA A 17 -17.33 21.07 17.39
N ASP A 18 -16.88 21.17 18.63
CA ASP A 18 -16.62 22.43 19.32
C ASP A 18 -15.15 22.81 19.16
N VAL A 19 -14.85 23.55 18.08
CA VAL A 19 -13.49 23.96 17.78
C VAL A 19 -13.14 25.22 18.60
N PRO A 20 -12.02 25.22 19.36
CA PRO A 20 -11.60 26.38 20.14
C PRO A 20 -11.47 27.64 19.30
N GLU A 21 -11.88 28.78 19.85
CA GLU A 21 -11.66 30.07 19.20
C GLU A 21 -10.16 30.35 19.05
N GLY A 22 -9.76 30.91 17.92
CA GLY A 22 -8.34 31.12 17.58
C GLY A 22 -7.62 29.90 16.99
N THR A 23 -8.31 28.77 16.78
CA THR A 23 -7.74 27.65 16.01
C THR A 23 -7.37 28.12 14.60
N GLU A 24 -6.14 27.85 14.17
CA GLU A 24 -5.69 28.17 12.82
C GLU A 24 -6.60 27.53 11.78
N SER A 25 -7.02 28.29 10.75
CA SER A 25 -8.02 27.85 9.77
C SER A 25 -7.68 26.49 9.12
N GLY A 26 -6.39 26.22 8.88
CA GLY A 26 -5.95 24.94 8.34
C GLY A 26 -6.14 23.74 9.29
N LEU A 27 -6.15 23.97 10.60
CA LEU A 27 -6.22 22.92 11.63
C LEU A 27 -7.65 22.61 12.10
N ILE A 28 -8.63 23.43 11.71
CA ILE A 28 -10.04 23.26 12.12
C ILE A 28 -10.54 21.85 11.78
N ALA A 29 -10.26 21.35 10.57
CA ALA A 29 -10.67 20.02 10.14
C ALA A 29 -10.00 18.92 10.96
N ARG A 30 -8.71 19.08 11.30
CA ARG A 30 -7.98 18.14 12.17
C ARG A 30 -8.60 18.07 13.55
N VAL A 31 -8.76 19.22 14.21
CA VAL A 31 -9.32 19.30 15.57
C VAL A 31 -10.74 18.71 15.61
N ALA A 32 -11.57 19.04 14.62
CA ALA A 32 -12.92 18.50 14.54
C ALA A 32 -12.92 16.98 14.34
N LEU A 33 -12.01 16.46 13.51
CA LEU A 33 -11.91 15.03 13.24
C LEU A 33 -11.39 14.25 14.46
N GLU A 34 -10.40 14.78 15.17
CA GLU A 34 -9.87 14.17 16.41
C GLU A 34 -10.94 14.14 17.51
N GLN A 35 -11.74 15.21 17.66
CA GLN A 35 -12.89 15.20 18.57
C GLN A 35 -13.93 14.14 18.17
N ALA A 36 -14.21 14.01 16.87
CA ALA A 36 -15.15 13.00 16.36
C ALA A 36 -14.64 11.58 16.63
N VAL A 37 -13.34 11.32 16.43
CA VAL A 37 -12.72 10.02 16.73
C VAL A 37 -12.74 9.74 18.24
N ALA A 38 -12.43 10.72 19.08
CA ALA A 38 -12.50 10.58 20.53
C ALA A 38 -13.92 10.30 21.05
N ALA A 39 -14.94 10.76 20.31
CA ALA A 39 -16.35 10.51 20.58
C ALA A 39 -16.88 9.20 19.92
N ASP A 40 -16.01 8.40 19.30
CA ASP A 40 -16.36 7.19 18.54
C ASP A 40 -17.45 7.44 17.46
N ALA A 41 -17.39 8.61 16.82
CA ALA A 41 -18.39 9.04 15.86
C ALA A 41 -18.33 8.19 14.57
N TYR A 42 -19.51 7.95 13.98
CA TYR A 42 -19.62 7.24 12.71
C TYR A 42 -19.26 8.15 11.52
N LEU A 43 -17.99 8.12 11.11
CA LEU A 43 -17.44 8.99 10.06
C LEU A 43 -17.49 8.37 8.65
N ARG A 44 -18.36 7.38 8.43
CA ARG A 44 -18.51 6.74 7.12
C ARG A 44 -18.91 7.77 6.07
N GLY A 45 -18.12 7.83 4.99
CA GLY A 45 -18.34 8.77 3.90
C GLY A 45 -18.07 10.22 4.27
N ALA A 46 -17.32 10.51 5.35
CA ALA A 46 -16.95 11.88 5.69
C ALA A 46 -16.25 12.59 4.52
N ASN A 47 -16.58 13.86 4.29
CA ASN A 47 -15.92 14.70 3.30
C ASN A 47 -14.78 15.48 3.96
N LEU A 48 -13.55 15.05 3.68
CA LEU A 48 -12.29 15.57 4.22
C LEU A 48 -11.30 15.89 3.09
N ARG A 49 -11.82 16.17 1.89
CA ARG A 49 -11.00 16.43 0.70
C ARG A 49 -10.10 17.64 0.92
N GLY A 50 -8.80 17.49 0.67
CA GLY A 50 -7.81 18.55 0.84
C GLY A 50 -7.63 19.02 2.29
N ALA A 51 -8.17 18.30 3.28
CA ALA A 51 -8.02 18.68 4.68
C ALA A 51 -6.55 18.55 5.11
N ASN A 52 -6.09 19.50 5.93
CA ASN A 52 -4.82 19.34 6.64
C ASN A 52 -5.05 18.52 7.91
N LEU A 53 -4.59 17.28 7.88
CA LEU A 53 -4.67 16.27 8.94
C LEU A 53 -3.24 15.80 9.32
N GLY A 54 -2.23 16.63 9.06
CA GLY A 54 -0.84 16.33 9.40
C GLY A 54 -0.68 16.05 10.90
N GLY A 55 -0.08 14.91 11.22
CA GLY A 55 0.15 14.43 12.59
C GLY A 55 -1.11 14.06 13.37
N ALA A 56 -2.28 13.98 12.72
CA ALA A 56 -3.54 13.70 13.42
C ALA A 56 -3.55 12.32 14.08
N ASP A 57 -4.16 12.20 15.26
CA ASP A 57 -4.40 10.91 15.91
C ASP A 57 -5.77 10.32 15.48
N LEU A 58 -5.73 9.36 14.57
CA LEU A 58 -6.89 8.73 13.94
C LEU A 58 -6.88 7.21 14.16
N ARG A 59 -6.27 6.74 15.26
CA ARG A 59 -6.19 5.32 15.61
C ARG A 59 -7.58 4.71 15.69
N GLY A 60 -7.78 3.60 14.98
CA GLY A 60 -9.05 2.87 14.96
C GLY A 60 -10.23 3.63 14.32
N ALA A 61 -10.01 4.82 13.76
CA ALA A 61 -11.09 5.64 13.22
C ALA A 61 -11.88 4.90 12.10
N ASN A 62 -13.20 5.03 12.10
CA ASN A 62 -14.06 4.48 11.05
C ASN A 62 -14.30 5.50 9.93
N LEU A 63 -13.41 5.52 8.96
CA LEU A 63 -13.40 6.41 7.79
C LEU A 63 -13.81 5.68 6.50
N ARG A 64 -14.59 4.61 6.62
CA ARG A 64 -15.04 3.81 5.48
C ARG A 64 -15.70 4.71 4.42
N GLY A 65 -15.25 4.63 3.17
CA GLY A 65 -15.80 5.43 2.05
C GLY A 65 -15.56 6.94 2.14
N ALA A 66 -14.79 7.43 3.12
CA ALA A 66 -14.49 8.84 3.27
C ALA A 66 -13.79 9.41 2.03
N ASN A 67 -13.94 10.72 1.82
CA ASN A 67 -13.23 11.45 0.79
C ASN A 67 -12.05 12.19 1.41
N LEU A 68 -10.84 11.68 1.24
CA LEU A 68 -9.56 12.24 1.68
C LEU A 68 -8.67 12.63 0.49
N GLY A 69 -9.24 12.77 -0.72
CA GLY A 69 -8.47 13.08 -1.91
C GLY A 69 -7.69 14.39 -1.75
N GLY A 70 -6.38 14.35 -2.01
CA GLY A 70 -5.46 15.47 -1.82
C GLY A 70 -5.28 15.95 -0.38
N ALA A 71 -5.74 15.19 0.63
CA ALA A 71 -5.53 15.56 2.03
C ALA A 71 -4.06 15.43 2.43
N ASP A 72 -3.61 16.29 3.36
CA ASP A 72 -2.31 16.16 4.02
C ASP A 72 -2.48 15.30 5.26
N LEU A 73 -1.91 14.10 5.24
CA LEU A 73 -1.91 13.10 6.32
C LEU A 73 -0.47 12.77 6.75
N ARG A 74 0.49 13.67 6.49
CA ARG A 74 1.89 13.44 6.83
C ARG A 74 2.05 13.15 8.31
N GLY A 75 2.71 12.04 8.64
CA GLY A 75 2.92 11.60 10.02
C GLY A 75 1.65 11.29 10.82
N ALA A 76 0.47 11.21 10.18
CA ALA A 76 -0.77 10.89 10.87
C ALA A 76 -0.74 9.46 11.42
N ASN A 77 -1.40 9.24 12.56
CA ASN A 77 -1.51 7.93 13.17
C ASN A 77 -2.86 7.29 12.83
N LEU A 78 -2.87 6.42 11.82
CA LEU A 78 -4.03 5.69 11.31
C LEU A 78 -3.98 4.19 11.68
N ARG A 79 -3.24 3.84 12.73
CA ARG A 79 -3.08 2.44 13.15
C ARG A 79 -4.46 1.81 13.40
N GLY A 80 -4.72 0.69 12.73
CA GLY A 80 -5.99 -0.04 12.83
C GLY A 80 -7.23 0.71 12.31
N ALA A 81 -7.08 1.85 11.65
CA ALA A 81 -8.21 2.60 11.11
C ALA A 81 -8.91 1.81 9.99
N ASN A 82 -10.23 1.99 9.87
CA ASN A 82 -11.01 1.45 8.78
C ASN A 82 -11.19 2.50 7.67
N LEU A 83 -10.42 2.37 6.60
CA LEU A 83 -10.43 3.22 5.40
C LEU A 83 -10.99 2.47 4.18
N ARG A 84 -11.72 1.37 4.38
CA ARG A 84 -12.21 0.54 3.28
C ARG A 84 -13.04 1.38 2.29
N GLY A 85 -12.70 1.32 1.00
CA GLY A 85 -13.35 2.09 -0.06
C GLY A 85 -13.18 3.61 0.03
N ALA A 86 -12.28 4.11 0.88
CA ALA A 86 -12.01 5.54 0.98
C ALA A 86 -11.28 6.05 -0.28
N ASN A 87 -11.50 7.32 -0.61
CA ASN A 87 -10.76 7.99 -1.67
C ASN A 87 -9.60 8.79 -1.07
N LEU A 88 -8.38 8.32 -1.27
CA LEU A 88 -7.10 8.93 -0.86
C LEU A 88 -6.27 9.37 -2.08
N GLY A 89 -6.88 9.48 -3.27
CA GLY A 89 -6.17 9.84 -4.49
C GLY A 89 -5.42 11.18 -4.35
N GLY A 90 -4.12 11.17 -4.67
CA GLY A 90 -3.23 12.32 -4.52
C GLY A 90 -2.99 12.80 -3.09
N ALA A 91 -3.39 12.04 -2.06
CA ALA A 91 -3.14 12.40 -0.67
C ALA A 91 -1.65 12.26 -0.29
N ASP A 92 -1.18 13.07 0.64
CA ASP A 92 0.18 13.00 1.18
C ASP A 92 0.18 12.25 2.52
N LEU A 93 0.60 11.00 2.51
CA LEU A 93 0.67 10.07 3.65
C LEU A 93 2.11 9.82 4.11
N ARG A 94 3.06 10.70 3.76
CA ARG A 94 4.48 10.46 4.08
C ARG A 94 4.69 10.28 5.58
N GLY A 95 5.40 9.21 5.94
CA GLY A 95 5.67 8.84 7.34
C GLY A 95 4.42 8.51 8.18
N ALA A 96 3.24 8.36 7.57
CA ALA A 96 2.02 8.00 8.29
C ALA A 96 2.10 6.57 8.84
N ASN A 97 1.48 6.34 10.00
CA ASN A 97 1.38 5.02 10.60
C ASN A 97 0.04 4.37 10.25
N LEU A 98 0.04 3.47 9.26
CA LEU A 98 -1.10 2.70 8.77
C LEU A 98 -1.06 1.23 9.24
N ARG A 99 -0.27 0.91 10.26
CA ARG A 99 -0.11 -0.46 10.73
C ARG A 99 -1.46 -1.11 11.03
N GLY A 100 -1.75 -2.25 10.40
CA GLY A 100 -3.00 -2.99 10.57
C GLY A 100 -4.27 -2.25 10.11
N ALA A 101 -4.14 -1.15 9.37
CA ALA A 101 -5.29 -0.42 8.83
C ALA A 101 -5.99 -1.25 7.73
N ASN A 102 -7.30 -1.07 7.58
CA ASN A 102 -8.06 -1.67 6.49
C ASN A 102 -8.25 -0.65 5.36
N LEU A 103 -7.48 -0.80 4.29
CA LEU A 103 -7.50 -0.03 3.05
C LEU A 103 -8.12 -0.82 1.88
N GLY A 104 -8.86 -1.90 2.16
CA GLY A 104 -9.47 -2.69 1.10
C GLY A 104 -10.38 -1.85 0.20
N ASP A 105 -10.38 -2.09 -1.10
CA ASP A 105 -11.13 -1.32 -2.11
C ASP A 105 -10.78 0.20 -2.16
N ALA A 106 -9.75 0.68 -1.42
CA ALA A 106 -9.45 2.10 -1.34
C ALA A 106 -8.75 2.63 -2.61
N ASN A 107 -9.01 3.88 -2.95
CA ASN A 107 -8.31 4.56 -4.04
C ASN A 107 -7.13 5.38 -3.50
N LEU A 108 -5.91 4.92 -3.73
CA LEU A 108 -4.62 5.54 -3.39
C LEU A 108 -3.85 6.00 -4.65
N GLY A 109 -4.51 6.12 -5.80
CA GLY A 109 -3.86 6.56 -7.04
C GLY A 109 -3.15 7.90 -6.87
N ASP A 110 -1.93 8.04 -7.38
CA ASP A 110 -1.06 9.21 -7.23
C ASP A 110 -0.74 9.61 -5.77
N ALA A 111 -1.09 8.80 -4.76
CA ALA A 111 -0.84 9.13 -3.37
C ALA A 111 0.64 8.98 -3.01
N ASN A 112 1.10 9.79 -2.04
CA ASN A 112 2.48 9.72 -1.55
C ASN A 112 2.54 9.02 -0.19
N LEU A 113 2.94 7.75 -0.19
CA LEU A 113 3.14 6.89 0.99
C LEU A 113 4.63 6.70 1.32
N GLY A 114 5.51 7.61 0.89
CA GLY A 114 6.94 7.52 1.21
C GLY A 114 7.19 7.41 2.72
N ASP A 115 8.06 6.50 3.13
CA ASP A 115 8.36 6.21 4.54
C ASP A 115 7.16 5.75 5.40
N ALA A 116 5.99 5.49 4.81
CA ALA A 116 4.81 5.11 5.56
C ALA A 116 4.92 3.70 6.13
N ASN A 117 4.32 3.46 7.31
CA ASN A 117 4.27 2.14 7.93
C ASN A 117 2.93 1.46 7.64
N LEU A 118 2.91 0.57 6.65
CA LEU A 118 1.77 -0.23 6.21
C LEU A 118 1.81 -1.67 6.75
N ARG A 119 2.64 -1.95 7.77
CA ARG A 119 2.83 -3.31 8.25
C ARG A 119 1.50 -3.96 8.66
N GLY A 120 1.18 -5.13 8.10
CA GLY A 120 -0.06 -5.86 8.37
C GLY A 120 -1.33 -5.16 7.89
N ALA A 121 -1.22 -4.09 7.10
CA ALA A 121 -2.39 -3.41 6.54
C ALA A 121 -3.08 -4.29 5.48
N ASN A 122 -4.39 -4.17 5.37
CA ASN A 122 -5.16 -4.81 4.30
C ASN A 122 -5.34 -3.84 3.13
N LEU A 123 -4.66 -4.08 2.02
CA LEU A 123 -4.75 -3.33 0.76
C LEU A 123 -5.43 -4.15 -0.34
N GLY A 124 -6.21 -5.18 0.03
CA GLY A 124 -6.94 -6.01 -0.92
C GLY A 124 -7.79 -5.17 -1.88
N ASP A 125 -7.69 -5.41 -3.19
CA ASP A 125 -8.41 -4.65 -4.24
C ASP A 125 -8.13 -3.13 -4.26
N ALA A 126 -7.12 -2.64 -3.53
CA ALA A 126 -6.82 -1.21 -3.48
C ALA A 126 -6.16 -0.74 -4.79
N ASN A 127 -6.48 0.49 -5.21
CA ASN A 127 -5.83 1.12 -6.35
C ASN A 127 -4.63 1.98 -5.89
N LEU A 128 -3.41 1.52 -6.14
CA LEU A 128 -2.15 2.22 -5.85
C LEU A 128 -1.45 2.69 -7.14
N GLY A 129 -2.19 2.85 -8.24
CA GLY A 129 -1.62 3.30 -9.52
C GLY A 129 -0.84 4.61 -9.37
N ASP A 130 0.39 4.63 -9.89
CA ASP A 130 1.32 5.77 -9.84
C ASP A 130 1.61 6.31 -8.41
N ALA A 131 1.28 5.53 -7.37
CA ALA A 131 1.54 5.91 -5.99
C ALA A 131 3.03 5.81 -5.63
N ASN A 132 3.51 6.68 -4.76
CA ASN A 132 4.88 6.61 -4.24
C ASN A 132 4.92 5.84 -2.91
N LEU A 133 5.51 4.64 -2.89
CA LEU A 133 5.74 3.79 -1.73
C LEU A 133 7.24 3.69 -1.37
N GLY A 134 8.06 4.67 -1.81
CA GLY A 134 9.49 4.68 -1.52
C GLY A 134 9.78 4.55 -0.03
N ASP A 135 10.67 3.62 0.35
CA ASP A 135 11.05 3.33 1.74
C ASP A 135 9.89 2.95 2.68
N ALA A 136 8.68 2.67 2.14
CA ALA A 136 7.52 2.28 2.93
C ALA A 136 7.69 0.87 3.50
N ASN A 137 7.15 0.63 4.70
CA ASN A 137 7.15 -0.69 5.32
C ASN A 137 5.84 -1.44 5.04
N LEU A 138 5.88 -2.43 4.16
CA LEU A 138 4.76 -3.26 3.75
C LEU A 138 4.80 -4.68 4.35
N GLY A 139 5.65 -4.94 5.34
CA GLY A 139 5.75 -6.29 5.90
C GLY A 139 4.41 -6.82 6.42
N ASP A 140 4.10 -8.10 6.23
CA ASP A 140 2.81 -8.71 6.58
C ASP A 140 1.57 -8.09 5.90
N ALA A 141 1.71 -7.09 5.01
CA ALA A 141 0.56 -6.45 4.38
C ALA A 141 -0.12 -7.40 3.38
N ASN A 142 -1.45 -7.31 3.28
CA ASN A 142 -2.22 -8.02 2.27
C ASN A 142 -2.39 -7.14 1.03
N LEU A 143 -1.82 -7.56 -0.10
CA LEU A 143 -1.90 -6.86 -1.39
C LEU A 143 -2.72 -7.66 -2.44
N GLY A 144 -3.55 -8.61 -2.01
CA GLY A 144 -4.39 -9.41 -2.90
C GLY A 144 -5.16 -8.51 -3.87
N ASP A 145 -5.03 -8.74 -5.17
CA ASP A 145 -5.70 -7.96 -6.23
C ASP A 145 -5.50 -6.44 -6.25
N ALA A 146 -4.52 -5.91 -5.50
CA ALA A 146 -4.20 -4.49 -5.53
C ALA A 146 -3.58 -4.07 -6.88
N ASN A 147 -3.97 -2.91 -7.41
CA ASN A 147 -3.39 -2.33 -8.62
C ASN A 147 -2.16 -1.49 -8.27
N LEU A 148 -0.96 -1.92 -8.66
CA LEU A 148 0.31 -1.23 -8.40
C LEU A 148 0.94 -0.59 -9.66
N ARG A 149 0.16 -0.45 -10.76
CA ARG A 149 0.67 0.06 -12.03
C ARG A 149 1.39 1.39 -11.85
N GLY A 150 2.67 1.45 -12.20
CA GLY A 150 3.47 2.69 -12.14
C GLY A 150 3.87 3.13 -10.72
N ALA A 151 3.52 2.35 -9.69
CA ALA A 151 3.89 2.67 -8.32
C ALA A 151 5.41 2.59 -8.09
N ASN A 152 5.96 3.54 -7.35
CA ASN A 152 7.37 3.54 -6.95
C ASN A 152 7.57 2.77 -5.64
N LEU A 153 8.28 1.65 -5.66
CA LEU A 153 8.57 0.80 -4.49
C LEU A 153 10.05 0.82 -4.08
N GLY A 154 10.84 1.79 -4.56
CA GLY A 154 12.27 1.87 -4.24
C GLY A 154 12.53 1.88 -2.74
N GLY A 155 13.31 0.93 -2.22
CA GLY A 155 13.62 0.83 -0.79
C GLY A 155 12.50 0.31 0.12
N ALA A 156 11.32 0.02 -0.42
CA ALA A 156 10.20 -0.49 0.36
C ALA A 156 10.53 -1.86 0.99
N ASN A 157 10.14 -2.06 2.25
CA ASN A 157 10.30 -3.32 2.95
C ASN A 157 9.10 -4.25 2.65
N LEU A 158 9.34 -5.32 1.90
CA LEU A 158 8.35 -6.33 1.50
C LEU A 158 8.48 -7.66 2.27
N GLY A 159 9.22 -7.68 3.38
CA GLY A 159 9.46 -8.91 4.16
C GLY A 159 8.15 -9.56 4.61
N GLU A 160 7.98 -10.86 4.33
CA GLU A 160 6.84 -11.67 4.79
C GLU A 160 5.45 -11.09 4.44
N LEU A 161 5.26 -10.60 3.20
CA LEU A 161 3.91 -10.28 2.71
C LEU A 161 2.97 -11.48 2.89
N ALA A 162 1.86 -11.27 3.60
CA ALA A 162 0.96 -12.35 4.05
C ALA A 162 0.25 -13.09 2.90
N SER A 163 0.24 -12.54 1.68
CA SER A 163 -0.59 -13.03 0.58
C SER A 163 0.05 -12.91 -0.82
N ILE A 164 1.38 -13.05 -0.94
CA ILE A 164 2.06 -13.01 -2.27
C ILE A 164 1.40 -13.96 -3.29
N TRP A 165 0.92 -15.11 -2.82
CA TRP A 165 0.43 -16.21 -3.65
C TRP A 165 -0.93 -15.96 -4.32
N ASP A 166 -1.75 -15.02 -3.80
CA ASP A 166 -3.07 -14.65 -4.35
C ASP A 166 -3.10 -13.21 -4.86
N THR A 167 -1.95 -12.67 -5.26
CA THR A 167 -1.89 -11.40 -6.00
C THR A 167 -2.36 -11.57 -7.46
N ALA A 168 -3.54 -12.16 -7.68
CA ALA A 168 -4.10 -12.43 -9.00
C ALA A 168 -4.28 -11.13 -9.83
N GLY A 169 -4.39 -9.97 -9.18
CA GLY A 169 -4.44 -8.64 -9.78
C GLY A 169 -3.10 -7.91 -9.95
N ASN A 170 -1.96 -8.48 -9.55
CA ASN A 170 -0.65 -7.88 -9.83
C ASN A 170 -0.29 -7.95 -11.33
N ARG A 171 -1.11 -8.57 -12.19
CA ARG A 171 -0.92 -8.58 -13.66
C ARG A 171 0.49 -9.02 -14.11
N ALA A 172 1.17 -9.81 -13.27
CA ALA A 172 2.58 -10.15 -13.39
C ALA A 172 3.57 -8.97 -13.27
N GLU A 173 3.27 -7.84 -12.63
CA GLU A 173 4.16 -6.67 -12.57
C GLU A 173 5.30 -6.82 -11.55
N ILE A 174 5.06 -7.53 -10.46
CA ILE A 174 6.04 -7.79 -9.38
C ILE A 174 6.02 -9.28 -9.04
N LYS A 175 7.17 -9.93 -8.97
CA LYS A 175 7.28 -11.35 -8.67
C LYS A 175 8.27 -11.59 -7.56
N SER A 176 7.95 -12.49 -6.64
CA SER A 176 8.84 -12.85 -5.55
C SER A 176 9.22 -14.33 -5.63
N LEU A 177 10.50 -14.62 -5.39
CA LEU A 177 11.06 -15.96 -5.31
C LEU A 177 11.62 -16.14 -3.90
N GLN A 178 11.15 -17.18 -3.22
CA GLN A 178 11.71 -17.60 -1.95
C GLN A 178 12.86 -18.57 -2.22
N LEU A 179 14.08 -18.12 -1.94
CA LEU A 179 15.29 -18.92 -2.03
C LEU A 179 15.88 -19.07 -0.63
N GLU A 180 16.66 -20.12 -0.42
CA GLU A 180 17.10 -20.59 0.92
C GLU A 180 17.70 -19.50 1.84
N THR A 181 18.37 -18.47 1.29
CA THR A 181 19.09 -17.45 2.08
C THR A 181 18.55 -16.03 1.89
N TRP A 182 18.11 -15.67 0.68
CA TRP A 182 17.55 -14.36 0.39
C TRP A 182 16.32 -14.47 -0.48
N GLY A 183 15.28 -13.72 -0.13
CA GLY A 183 14.15 -13.47 -1.02
C GLY A 183 14.61 -12.62 -2.21
N VAL A 184 14.12 -12.96 -3.40
CA VAL A 184 14.28 -12.17 -4.61
C VAL A 184 12.94 -11.58 -4.98
N THR A 185 12.85 -10.28 -5.15
CA THR A 185 11.67 -9.63 -5.72
C THR A 185 12.06 -8.92 -7.00
N TYR A 186 11.31 -9.10 -8.09
CA TYR A 186 11.63 -8.47 -9.37
C TYR A 186 10.40 -7.94 -10.08
N THR A 187 10.60 -6.87 -10.84
CA THR A 187 9.66 -6.28 -11.77
C THR A 187 10.17 -6.45 -13.20
N ALA A 188 9.49 -5.85 -14.18
CA ALA A 188 9.95 -5.86 -15.57
C ALA A 188 11.33 -5.23 -15.77
N THR A 189 11.76 -4.37 -14.85
CA THR A 189 12.97 -3.55 -15.00
C THR A 189 13.92 -3.62 -13.81
N HIS A 190 13.45 -3.97 -12.61
CA HIS A 190 14.23 -3.94 -11.38
C HIS A 190 14.18 -5.27 -10.64
N MET A 191 15.21 -5.54 -9.84
CA MET A 191 15.25 -6.68 -8.95
C MET A 191 15.88 -6.27 -7.62
N GLN A 192 15.41 -6.89 -6.56
CA GLN A 192 15.90 -6.76 -5.21
C GLN A 192 16.30 -8.13 -4.68
N ILE A 193 17.48 -8.19 -4.08
CA ILE A 193 18.00 -9.39 -3.41
C ILE A 193 18.49 -8.94 -2.04
N GLY A 194 17.82 -9.38 -0.98
CA GLY A 194 18.04 -8.85 0.36
C GLY A 194 17.78 -7.34 0.43
N CYS A 195 18.79 -6.56 0.85
CA CYS A 195 18.72 -5.10 0.94
C CYS A 195 19.21 -4.37 -0.33
N GLN A 196 19.72 -5.08 -1.34
CA GLN A 196 20.26 -4.47 -2.55
C GLN A 196 19.18 -4.35 -3.63
N HIS A 197 19.04 -3.16 -4.20
CA HIS A 197 18.02 -2.84 -5.21
C HIS A 197 18.67 -2.22 -6.47
N HIS A 198 18.54 -2.90 -7.62
CA HIS A 198 19.13 -2.46 -8.88
C HIS A 198 18.26 -2.84 -10.09
N THR A 199 18.55 -2.25 -11.25
CA THR A 199 17.92 -2.69 -12.51
C THR A 199 18.32 -4.13 -12.83
N LEU A 200 17.48 -4.86 -13.58
CA LEU A 200 17.80 -6.21 -14.05
C LEU A 200 19.12 -6.22 -14.83
N GLU A 201 19.29 -5.28 -15.77
CA GLU A 201 20.53 -5.13 -16.54
C GLU A 201 21.76 -4.96 -15.64
N ARG A 202 21.65 -4.09 -14.62
CA ARG A 202 22.75 -3.85 -13.68
C ARG A 202 23.07 -5.08 -12.85
N TRP A 203 22.06 -5.81 -12.38
CA TRP A 203 22.25 -7.08 -11.68
C TRP A 203 23.03 -8.08 -12.53
N TRP A 204 22.68 -8.22 -13.80
CA TRP A 204 23.35 -9.15 -14.69
C TRP A 204 24.80 -8.77 -14.99
N GLY A 205 25.11 -7.47 -14.98
CA GLY A 205 26.43 -6.90 -15.19
C GLY A 205 27.36 -6.85 -13.98
N PHE A 206 26.91 -7.22 -12.77
CA PHE A 206 27.80 -7.21 -11.61
C PHE A 206 28.92 -8.24 -11.72
N SER A 207 30.15 -7.79 -11.42
CA SER A 207 31.31 -8.66 -11.26
C SER A 207 31.25 -9.39 -9.91
N ASP A 208 31.97 -10.51 -9.83
CA ASP A 208 32.11 -11.27 -8.59
C ASP A 208 32.62 -10.41 -7.43
N ASP A 209 33.54 -9.49 -7.69
CA ASP A 209 34.06 -8.55 -6.69
C ASP A 209 33.01 -7.54 -6.22
N CYS A 210 32.11 -7.12 -7.11
CA CYS A 210 31.00 -6.26 -6.72
C CYS A 210 30.03 -6.99 -5.78
N ILE A 211 29.72 -8.25 -6.08
CA ILE A 211 28.83 -9.08 -5.26
C ILE A 211 29.46 -9.41 -3.90
N ARG A 212 30.76 -9.74 -3.85
CA ARG A 212 31.49 -9.96 -2.58
C ARG A 212 31.46 -8.75 -1.65
N ARG A 213 31.47 -7.53 -2.21
CA ARG A 213 31.40 -6.29 -1.42
C ARG A 213 30.02 -6.04 -0.82
N MET A 214 28.97 -6.65 -1.37
CA MET A 214 27.61 -6.51 -0.84
C MET A 214 27.41 -7.36 0.42
N ASP A 215 27.89 -8.60 0.39
CA ASP A 215 27.89 -9.52 1.54
C ASP A 215 28.92 -10.64 1.26
N GLU A 216 29.66 -11.07 2.30
CA GLU A 216 30.70 -12.10 2.17
C GLU A 216 30.15 -13.46 1.69
N ARG A 217 28.87 -13.76 1.99
CA ARG A 217 28.16 -14.98 1.60
C ARG A 217 27.44 -14.81 0.25
N ALA A 218 27.35 -13.59 -0.28
CA ALA A 218 26.55 -13.32 -1.48
C ALA A 218 27.09 -13.97 -2.74
N LEU A 219 28.42 -14.14 -2.85
CA LEU A 219 28.99 -14.64 -4.09
C LEU A 219 28.60 -16.09 -4.40
N GLU A 220 28.72 -16.98 -3.42
CA GLU A 220 28.45 -18.41 -3.62
C GLU A 220 26.97 -18.64 -3.93
N TRP A 221 26.11 -17.95 -3.17
CA TRP A 221 24.67 -17.94 -3.41
C TRP A 221 24.32 -17.36 -4.79
N TRP A 222 24.94 -16.24 -5.19
CA TRP A 222 24.68 -15.60 -6.48
C TRP A 222 25.10 -16.51 -7.63
N ARG A 223 26.26 -17.18 -7.53
CA ARG A 223 26.69 -18.15 -8.54
C ARG A 223 25.73 -19.34 -8.65
N LYS A 224 25.18 -19.82 -7.53
CA LYS A 224 24.17 -20.91 -7.51
C LYS A 224 22.85 -20.47 -8.14
N TRP A 225 22.34 -19.31 -7.77
CA TRP A 225 20.97 -18.91 -8.09
C TRP A 225 20.82 -17.99 -9.30
N LYS A 226 21.85 -17.23 -9.71
CA LYS A 226 21.82 -16.37 -10.90
C LYS A 226 21.26 -17.07 -12.16
N PRO A 227 21.76 -18.26 -12.58
CA PRO A 227 21.23 -18.92 -13.78
C PRO A 227 19.76 -19.34 -13.61
N VAL A 228 19.38 -19.76 -12.40
CA VAL A 228 18.00 -20.16 -12.08
C VAL A 228 17.06 -18.95 -12.11
N ILE A 229 17.46 -17.83 -11.51
CA ILE A 229 16.70 -16.58 -11.50
C ILE A 229 16.54 -16.04 -12.93
N GLN A 230 17.58 -16.07 -13.75
CA GLN A 230 17.51 -15.68 -15.17
C GLN A 230 16.50 -16.54 -15.95
N GLN A 231 16.52 -17.86 -15.74
CA GLN A 231 15.57 -18.77 -16.38
C GLN A 231 14.13 -18.51 -15.90
N ILE A 232 13.92 -18.29 -14.60
CA ILE A 232 12.60 -17.98 -14.04
C ILE A 232 12.07 -16.67 -14.61
N ILE A 233 12.88 -15.62 -14.67
CA ILE A 233 12.49 -14.32 -15.24
C ILE A 233 12.18 -14.44 -16.74
N ALA A 234 12.92 -15.27 -17.48
CA ALA A 234 12.65 -15.50 -18.90
C ALA A 234 11.36 -16.30 -19.14
N MET A 235 11.10 -17.32 -18.33
CA MET A 235 9.91 -18.17 -18.44
C MET A 235 8.65 -17.50 -17.87
N SER A 236 8.85 -16.60 -16.91
CA SER A 236 7.79 -15.91 -16.19
C SER A 236 8.16 -14.43 -16.06
N PRO A 237 8.20 -13.67 -17.18
CA PRO A 237 8.58 -12.27 -17.16
C PRO A 237 7.59 -11.46 -16.34
N ALA A 238 8.09 -10.43 -15.68
CA ALA A 238 7.19 -9.44 -15.13
C ALA A 238 6.73 -8.50 -16.25
N VAL A 239 5.42 -8.30 -16.41
CA VAL A 239 4.85 -7.57 -17.56
C VAL A 239 4.10 -6.33 -17.05
N PRO A 240 4.54 -5.11 -17.40
CA PRO A 240 3.79 -3.90 -17.07
C PRO A 240 2.41 -3.94 -17.74
N GLY A 241 1.33 -3.96 -16.96
CA GLY A 241 -0.03 -3.95 -17.46
C GLY A 241 -0.54 -5.27 -18.07
N GLY A 242 -0.01 -6.43 -17.67
CA GLY A 242 -0.44 -7.75 -18.17
C GLY A 242 -1.96 -7.99 -18.11
N ALA A 243 -2.49 -8.77 -19.07
CA ALA A 243 -3.91 -9.15 -19.08
C ALA A 243 -4.23 -10.11 -17.91
N LYS A 244 -5.45 -10.00 -17.36
CA LYS A 244 -5.96 -10.85 -16.29
C LYS A 244 -5.79 -12.34 -16.67
N PRO A 245 -5.23 -13.21 -15.81
CA PRO A 245 -5.33 -14.65 -16.02
C PRO A 245 -6.81 -15.02 -16.10
N ALA A 246 -7.20 -15.86 -17.06
CA ALA A 246 -8.57 -16.35 -17.13
C ALA A 246 -8.93 -16.99 -15.78
N GLU A 247 -10.06 -16.57 -15.19
CA GLU A 247 -10.56 -17.18 -13.96
C GLU A 247 -10.66 -18.69 -14.16
N PRO A 248 -10.18 -19.51 -13.20
CA PRO A 248 -10.48 -20.93 -13.24
C PRO A 248 -12.00 -21.06 -13.21
N ALA A 249 -12.56 -21.66 -14.27
CA ALA A 249 -13.98 -21.90 -14.39
C ALA A 249 -14.48 -22.54 -13.09
N GLU A 250 -15.37 -21.86 -12.40
CA GLU A 250 -16.13 -22.44 -11.31
C GLU A 250 -16.75 -23.72 -11.86
N GLN A 251 -16.29 -24.87 -11.33
CA GLN A 251 -17.01 -26.11 -11.52
C GLN A 251 -18.33 -25.92 -10.77
N GLU A 252 -19.37 -25.54 -11.51
CA GLU A 252 -20.75 -25.64 -11.06
C GLU A 252 -20.94 -27.06 -10.55
N ALA A 253 -21.09 -27.19 -9.24
CA ALA A 253 -21.51 -28.43 -8.62
C ALA A 253 -22.91 -28.74 -9.16
N GLU A 254 -22.99 -29.80 -9.98
CA GLU A 254 -24.27 -30.39 -10.35
C GLU A 254 -25.08 -30.66 -9.07
N PRO A 255 -26.34 -30.21 -8.99
CA PRO A 255 -27.18 -30.58 -7.87
C PRO A 255 -27.48 -32.08 -7.97
N ALA A 256 -27.20 -32.80 -6.89
CA ALA A 256 -27.58 -34.19 -6.72
C ALA A 256 -29.10 -34.34 -6.94
N GLU A 257 -29.47 -35.09 -7.98
CA GLU A 257 -30.85 -35.54 -8.17
C GLU A 257 -31.26 -36.45 -7.00
N ALA A 258 -32.44 -36.17 -6.46
CA ALA A 258 -33.10 -36.89 -5.38
C ALA A 258 -33.90 -38.08 -5.91
#